data_AF-A0A7V8HPD6-F1
#
_entry.id   AF-A0A7V8HPD6-F1
#
_cell.length_a   1.000
_cell.length_b   1.000
_cell.length_c   1.000
_cell.angle_alpha   90.00
_cell.angle_beta   90.00
_cell.angle_gamma   90.00
#
_symmetry.space_group_name_H-M   'P 1'
#
loop_
_entity.id
_entity.type
_entity.pdbx_description
1 polymer ?
#
loop_
_entity_poly.entity_id
_entity_poly.type
_entity_poly.pdbx_seq_one_letter_code
_entity_poly.pdbx_strand_id
1 'polypeptide(L)'
;MVARVLTLVDHEGVDVIAELWSHAEPDSLPGVLWRLYMLRTWMRKRTTAIAQLWRLGEPTVTSASAIAGVNQAPTEEDIAATADSILAGAFTGDFAVALDRAAVFTDVIANGLRIRAHGMVADYDSDAASDDEKTTRAKAARLMHTAANLMSTAKVFHRGAVLWRHGKLE
;
A
#
# COMPACT_ATOMS: atom_id res chain seq x y z
N MET A 1 0.79 -25.60 2.82
CA MET A 1 -0.16 -25.09 1.80
C MET A 1 0.09 -23.60 1.49
N VAL A 2 1.31 -23.23 1.09
CA VAL A 2 1.70 -21.82 0.80
C VAL A 2 2.14 -21.64 -0.66
N ALA A 3 2.42 -22.73 -1.39
CA ALA A 3 2.93 -22.69 -2.76
C ALA A 3 1.86 -22.44 -3.84
N ARG A 4 0.56 -22.63 -3.55
CA ARG A 4 -0.54 -22.41 -4.52
C ARG A 4 -1.01 -20.96 -4.63
N VAL A 5 -0.57 -20.08 -3.73
CA VAL A 5 -0.95 -18.65 -3.67
C VAL A 5 0.00 -17.77 -4.49
N LEU A 6 1.16 -18.30 -4.88
CA LEU A 6 2.22 -17.54 -5.58
C LEU A 6 2.10 -17.52 -7.11
N THR A 7 1.20 -18.32 -7.70
CA THR A 7 1.06 -18.47 -9.16
C THR A 7 -0.07 -17.63 -9.78
N LEU A 8 -0.87 -16.93 -8.97
CA LEU A 8 -2.00 -16.11 -9.43
C LEU A 8 -1.74 -14.60 -9.28
N VAL A 9 -0.47 -14.19 -9.33
CA VAL A 9 -0.05 -12.79 -9.12
C VAL A 9 0.25 -12.06 -10.45
N ASP A 10 0.12 -12.76 -11.59
CA ASP A 10 0.53 -12.22 -12.89
C ASP A 10 -0.58 -11.47 -13.65
N HIS A 11 -1.86 -11.61 -13.27
CA HIS A 11 -2.95 -10.91 -13.98
C HIS A 11 -3.97 -10.14 -13.13
N GLU A 12 -4.00 -10.34 -11.80
CA GLU A 12 -4.91 -9.59 -10.91
C GLU A 12 -4.12 -8.89 -9.80
N GLY A 13 -3.87 -7.59 -9.99
CA GLY A 13 -3.10 -6.74 -9.06
C GLY A 13 -3.94 -6.25 -7.88
N VAL A 14 -3.31 -6.08 -6.70
CA VAL A 14 -3.83 -5.55 -5.41
C VAL A 14 -5.08 -6.22 -4.82
N ASP A 15 -6.06 -6.64 -5.61
CA ASP A 15 -7.28 -7.32 -5.17
C ASP A 15 -6.98 -8.67 -4.48
N VAL A 16 -6.00 -9.43 -5.00
CA VAL A 16 -5.50 -10.67 -4.36
C VAL A 16 -4.82 -10.39 -3.01
N ILE A 17 -4.17 -9.24 -2.88
CA ILE A 17 -3.54 -8.85 -1.60
C ILE A 17 -4.62 -8.44 -0.59
N ALA A 18 -5.70 -7.79 -1.03
CA ALA A 18 -6.83 -7.45 -0.18
C ALA A 18 -7.53 -8.69 0.39
N GLU A 19 -7.74 -9.73 -0.42
CA GLU A 19 -8.29 -11.01 0.03
C GLU A 19 -7.38 -11.75 1.02
N LEU A 20 -6.05 -11.65 0.84
CA LEU A 20 -5.09 -12.19 1.79
C LEU A 20 -5.05 -11.40 3.11
N TRP A 21 -5.28 -10.09 3.06
CA TRP A 21 -5.36 -9.24 4.25
C TRP A 21 -6.64 -9.43 5.06
N SER A 22 -7.73 -9.90 4.45
CA SER A 22 -9.01 -10.11 5.15
C SER A 22 -9.01 -11.32 6.10
N HIS A 23 -8.07 -12.26 5.95
CA HIS A 23 -8.04 -13.52 6.71
C HIS A 23 -7.06 -13.54 7.89
N ALA A 24 -6.16 -12.57 8.01
CA ALA A 24 -5.23 -12.50 9.13
C ALA A 24 -5.87 -11.73 10.29
N GLU A 25 -5.76 -12.24 11.53
CA GLU A 25 -6.18 -11.48 12.72
C GLU A 25 -5.49 -10.09 12.68
N PRO A 26 -6.26 -9.00 12.76
CA PRO A 26 -5.72 -7.67 12.45
C PRO A 26 -4.81 -7.11 13.55
N ASP A 27 -4.90 -7.62 14.78
CA ASP A 27 -4.27 -7.03 15.96
C ASP A 27 -3.27 -7.98 16.66
N SER A 28 -2.70 -8.97 15.95
CA SER A 28 -1.69 -9.89 16.51
C SER A 28 -0.31 -9.68 15.89
N LEU A 29 0.75 -9.98 16.64
CA LEU A 29 2.13 -9.90 16.17
C LEU A 29 2.36 -10.73 14.90
N PRO A 30 1.91 -12.01 14.79
CA PRO A 30 2.00 -12.77 13.56
C PRO A 30 1.23 -12.12 12.40
N GLY A 31 0.05 -11.55 12.69
CA GLY A 31 -0.78 -10.88 11.69
C GLY A 31 -0.15 -9.62 11.11
N VAL A 32 0.52 -8.83 11.95
CA VAL A 32 1.22 -7.61 11.52
C VAL A 32 2.51 -7.95 10.76
N LEU A 33 3.28 -8.93 11.22
CA LEU A 33 4.50 -9.41 10.52
C LEU A 33 4.19 -9.96 9.14
N TRP A 34 3.12 -10.73 9.01
CA TRP A 34 2.66 -11.24 7.72
C TRP A 34 2.33 -10.10 6.76
N ARG A 35 1.60 -9.07 7.23
CA ARG A 35 1.26 -7.89 6.42
C ARG A 35 2.51 -7.11 5.98
N LEU A 36 3.50 -6.94 6.86
CA LEU A 36 4.79 -6.33 6.49
C LEU A 36 5.51 -7.13 5.40
N TYR A 37 5.56 -8.45 5.53
CA TYR A 37 6.18 -9.32 4.54
C TYR A 37 5.48 -9.22 3.17
N MET A 38 4.15 -9.23 3.17
CA MET A 38 3.37 -9.05 1.96
C MET A 38 3.57 -7.67 1.33
N LEU A 39 3.56 -6.60 2.14
CA LEU A 39 3.82 -5.23 1.69
C LEU A 39 5.17 -5.15 0.99
N ARG A 40 6.24 -5.67 1.61
CA ARG A 40 7.58 -5.69 0.98
C ARG A 40 7.57 -6.45 -0.34
N THR A 41 6.97 -7.64 -0.35
CA THR A 41 6.93 -8.49 -1.56
C THR A 41 6.21 -7.79 -2.69
N TRP A 42 5.10 -7.11 -2.40
CA TRP A 42 4.37 -6.32 -3.35
C TRP A 42 5.17 -5.11 -3.86
N MET A 43 5.81 -4.38 -2.95
CA MET A 43 6.65 -3.23 -3.31
C MET A 43 7.77 -3.61 -4.27
N ARG A 44 8.48 -4.72 -3.98
CA ARG A 44 9.56 -5.24 -4.81
C ARG A 44 9.10 -5.67 -6.21
N LYS A 45 7.87 -6.15 -6.36
CA LYS A 45 7.31 -6.60 -7.65
C LYS A 45 6.77 -5.45 -8.50
N ARG A 46 6.40 -4.31 -7.89
CA ARG A 46 5.71 -3.20 -8.56
C ARG A 46 6.39 -1.85 -8.37
N THR A 47 7.72 -1.84 -8.33
CA THR A 47 8.55 -0.65 -8.10
C THR A 47 8.18 0.51 -9.03
N THR A 48 8.04 0.28 -10.33
CA THR A 48 7.65 1.31 -11.33
C THR A 48 6.30 1.95 -11.00
N ALA A 49 5.27 1.11 -10.83
CA ALA A 49 3.90 1.59 -10.58
C ALA A 49 3.80 2.35 -9.25
N ILE A 50 4.53 1.88 -8.24
CA ILE A 50 4.58 2.49 -6.92
C ILE A 50 5.31 3.84 -6.97
N ALA A 51 6.43 3.94 -7.69
CA ALA A 51 7.14 5.21 -7.86
C ALA A 51 6.25 6.27 -8.53
N GLN A 52 5.42 5.86 -9.50
CA GLN A 52 4.43 6.75 -10.14
C GLN A 52 3.34 7.18 -9.15
N LEU A 53 2.76 6.25 -8.39
CA LEU A 53 1.73 6.56 -7.39
C LEU A 53 2.28 7.42 -6.25
N TRP A 54 3.51 7.19 -5.82
CA TRP A 54 4.18 8.00 -4.81
C TRP A 54 4.29 9.46 -5.24
N ARG A 55 4.75 9.72 -6.47
CA ARG A 55 4.84 11.08 -7.02
C ARG A 55 3.49 11.80 -7.07
N LEU A 56 2.40 11.06 -7.26
CA LEU A 56 1.05 11.61 -7.21
C LEU A 56 0.59 11.87 -5.76
N GLY A 57 0.88 10.94 -4.84
CA GLY A 57 0.34 10.94 -3.49
C GLY A 57 1.11 11.79 -2.48
N GLU A 58 2.43 11.82 -2.56
CA GLU A 58 3.32 12.44 -1.55
C GLU A 58 3.09 13.95 -1.37
N PRO A 59 2.96 14.75 -2.45
CA PRO A 59 2.87 16.22 -2.31
C PRO A 59 1.67 16.69 -1.49
N THR A 60 0.64 15.85 -1.35
CA THR A 60 -0.55 16.13 -0.53
C THR A 60 -0.39 15.66 0.92
N VAL A 61 0.40 14.62 1.15
CA VAL A 61 0.56 13.99 2.47
C VAL A 61 1.70 14.62 3.28
N THR A 62 2.67 15.31 2.64
CA THR A 62 3.77 16.19 3.14
C THR A 62 4.66 15.70 4.31
N SER A 63 4.19 14.82 5.18
CA SER A 63 4.91 14.23 6.32
C SER A 63 5.61 12.92 5.93
N ALA A 64 5.35 12.41 4.73
CA ALA A 64 5.72 11.05 4.36
C ALA A 64 7.20 10.88 4.01
N SER A 65 7.82 11.84 3.33
CA SER A 65 9.25 11.81 3.04
C SER A 65 10.09 11.78 4.34
N ALA A 66 9.66 12.53 5.36
CA ALA A 66 10.37 12.63 6.64
C ALA A 66 10.33 11.33 7.46
N ILE A 67 9.20 10.61 7.46
CA ILE A 67 9.05 9.39 8.25
C ILE A 67 9.57 8.17 7.48
N ALA A 68 9.30 8.09 6.17
CA ALA A 68 9.65 6.91 5.39
C ALA A 68 11.13 6.89 4.95
N GLY A 69 11.83 8.03 4.99
CA GLY A 69 13.19 8.18 4.47
C GLY A 69 13.25 8.08 2.95
N VAL A 70 12.12 8.34 2.28
CA VAL A 70 11.95 8.23 0.83
C VAL A 70 12.02 9.61 0.21
N ASN A 71 12.79 9.75 -0.86
CA ASN A 71 12.85 10.99 -1.64
C ASN A 71 11.45 11.40 -2.12
N GLN A 72 11.23 12.70 -2.36
CA GLN A 72 9.95 13.19 -2.87
C GLN A 72 9.57 12.58 -4.24
N ALA A 73 10.59 12.32 -5.07
CA ALA A 73 10.46 11.64 -6.35
C ALA A 73 11.34 10.37 -6.35
N PRO A 74 10.91 9.29 -5.69
CA PRO A 74 11.71 8.09 -5.58
C PRO A 74 11.83 7.41 -6.94
N THR A 75 13.02 6.88 -7.19
CA THR A 75 13.28 5.92 -8.26
C THR A 75 12.74 4.55 -7.89
N GLU A 76 12.74 3.62 -8.83
CA GLU A 76 12.35 2.23 -8.57
C GLU A 76 13.29 1.55 -7.56
N GLU A 77 14.57 1.88 -7.62
CA GLU A 77 15.58 1.39 -6.69
C GLU A 77 15.32 1.93 -5.28
N ASP A 78 14.96 3.22 -5.16
CA ASP A 78 14.57 3.80 -3.86
C ASP A 78 13.35 3.07 -3.26
N ILE A 79 12.36 2.71 -4.07
CA ILE A 79 11.19 1.94 -3.63
C ILE A 79 11.61 0.54 -3.13
N ALA A 80 12.48 -0.14 -3.88
CA ALA A 80 12.98 -1.46 -3.49
C ALA A 80 13.77 -1.40 -2.19
N ALA A 81 14.67 -0.43 -2.05
CA ALA A 81 15.46 -0.18 -0.85
C ALA A 81 14.56 0.16 0.36
N THR A 82 13.50 0.94 0.14
CA THR A 82 12.50 1.25 1.16
C THR A 82 11.78 0.00 1.64
N ALA A 83 11.35 -0.86 0.71
CA ALA A 83 10.70 -2.13 1.04
C ALA A 83 11.58 -3.04 1.90
N ASP A 84 12.86 -3.13 1.53
CA ASP A 84 13.85 -3.91 2.26
C ASP A 84 14.15 -3.30 3.63
N SER A 85 14.25 -1.97 3.71
CA SER A 85 14.51 -1.23 4.95
C SER A 85 13.36 -1.33 5.95
N ILE A 86 12.10 -1.26 5.50
CA ILE A 86 10.92 -1.41 6.36
C ILE A 86 10.91 -2.82 6.99
N LEU A 87 11.08 -3.87 6.18
CA LEU A 87 11.06 -5.22 6.73
C LEU A 87 12.30 -5.51 7.58
N ALA A 88 13.50 -5.08 7.16
CA ALA A 88 14.71 -5.27 7.96
C ALA A 88 14.59 -4.58 9.32
N GLY A 89 14.08 -3.35 9.36
CA GLY A 89 13.87 -2.59 10.59
C GLY A 89 12.94 -3.28 11.59
N ALA A 90 11.99 -4.07 11.09
CA ALA A 90 11.12 -4.89 11.93
C ALA A 90 11.87 -5.99 12.70
N PHE A 91 13.04 -6.43 12.22
CA PHE A 91 13.85 -7.49 12.86
C PHE A 91 15.12 -6.97 13.54
N THR A 92 15.61 -5.77 13.22
CA THR A 92 16.96 -5.34 13.63
C THR A 92 17.04 -4.07 14.48
N GLY A 93 15.98 -3.26 14.56
CA GLY A 93 16.09 -1.89 15.10
C GLY A 93 14.95 -1.48 16.04
N ASP A 94 13.78 -1.20 15.48
CA ASP A 94 12.60 -0.77 16.23
C ASP A 94 11.34 -1.14 15.42
N PHE A 95 10.64 -2.19 15.89
CA PHE A 95 9.46 -2.73 15.24
C PHE A 95 8.33 -1.70 15.10
N ALA A 96 8.15 -0.81 16.09
CA ALA A 96 7.13 0.23 16.01
C ALA A 96 7.47 1.28 14.96
N VAL A 97 8.75 1.65 14.82
CA VAL A 97 9.19 2.55 13.74
C VAL A 97 8.99 1.91 12.37
N ALA A 98 9.29 0.61 12.22
CA ALA A 98 9.03 -0.10 10.97
C ALA A 98 7.53 -0.09 10.60
N LEU A 99 6.66 -0.29 11.59
CA LEU A 99 5.20 -0.20 11.41
C LEU A 99 4.74 1.20 11.03
N ASP A 100 5.22 2.25 11.69
CA ASP A 100 4.85 3.63 11.33
C ASP A 100 5.32 3.99 9.91
N ARG A 101 6.52 3.54 9.51
CA ARG A 101 7.01 3.70 8.13
C ARG A 101 6.13 2.96 7.12
N ALA A 102 5.72 1.73 7.44
CA ALA A 102 4.80 0.97 6.62
C ALA A 102 3.44 1.67 6.49
N ALA A 103 2.89 2.18 7.59
CA ALA A 103 1.62 2.89 7.63
C ALA A 103 1.63 4.13 6.72
N VAL A 104 2.63 5.00 6.94
CA VAL A 104 2.83 6.22 6.15
C VAL A 104 3.00 5.90 4.67
N PHE A 105 3.79 4.87 4.34
CA PHE A 105 3.96 4.44 2.96
C PHE A 105 2.63 4.02 2.34
N THR A 106 1.84 3.17 3.02
CA THR A 106 0.53 2.73 2.52
C THR A 106 -0.45 3.89 2.33
N ASP A 107 -0.43 4.89 3.21
CA ASP A 107 -1.28 6.08 3.08
C ASP A 107 -0.93 6.93 1.85
N VAL A 108 0.36 7.15 1.57
CA VAL A 108 0.80 7.87 0.35
C VAL A 108 0.31 7.16 -0.91
N ILE A 109 0.48 5.84 -0.98
CA ILE A 109 0.06 5.06 -2.13
C ILE A 109 -1.47 5.07 -2.27
N ALA A 110 -2.21 4.92 -1.16
CA ALA A 110 -3.67 5.03 -1.17
C ALA A 110 -4.13 6.40 -1.68
N ASN A 111 -3.44 7.48 -1.28
CA ASN A 111 -3.71 8.82 -1.79
C ASN A 111 -3.41 8.94 -3.30
N GLY A 112 -2.28 8.41 -3.77
CA GLY A 112 -1.93 8.39 -5.20
C GLY A 112 -2.96 7.63 -6.04
N LEU A 113 -3.48 6.51 -5.54
CA LEU A 113 -4.58 5.76 -6.15
C LEU A 113 -5.88 6.57 -6.18
N ARG A 114 -6.15 7.32 -5.11
CA ARG A 114 -7.29 8.25 -5.05
C ARG A 114 -7.24 9.32 -6.11
N ILE A 115 -6.13 10.03 -6.19
CA ILE A 115 -5.90 11.08 -7.18
C ILE A 115 -6.05 10.50 -8.60
N ARG A 116 -5.43 9.34 -8.86
CA ARG A 116 -5.51 8.71 -10.18
C ARG A 116 -6.94 8.35 -10.58
N ALA A 117 -7.73 7.75 -9.68
CA ALA A 117 -9.10 7.37 -10.01
C ALA A 117 -10.01 8.58 -10.21
N HIS A 118 -9.82 9.64 -9.44
CA HIS A 118 -10.56 10.90 -9.64
C HIS A 118 -10.21 11.55 -10.98
N GLY A 119 -8.93 11.58 -11.36
CA GLY A 119 -8.49 12.07 -12.68
C GLY A 119 -9.15 11.29 -13.83
N MET A 120 -9.23 9.96 -13.73
CA MET A 120 -9.88 9.12 -14.74
C MET A 120 -11.37 9.43 -14.95
N VAL A 121 -12.06 9.92 -13.91
CA VAL A 121 -13.48 10.29 -14.00
C VAL A 121 -13.65 11.75 -14.43
N ALA A 122 -12.73 12.63 -14.04
CA ALA A 122 -12.76 14.06 -14.38
C ALA A 122 -12.38 14.34 -15.85
N ASP A 123 -11.52 13.51 -16.46
CA ASP A 123 -11.09 13.67 -17.86
C ASP A 123 -12.18 13.27 -18.88
N TYR A 124 -13.33 12.78 -18.44
CA TYR A 124 -14.43 12.34 -19.32
C TYR A 124 -15.48 13.45 -19.45
N ASP A 125 -15.48 14.13 -20.60
CA ASP A 125 -16.49 15.14 -20.93
C ASP A 125 -17.82 14.46 -21.31
N SER A 126 -18.92 15.00 -20.78
CA SER A 126 -20.23 14.36 -20.78
C SER A 126 -20.95 14.57 -22.10
N ASP A 127 -20.68 13.75 -23.12
CA ASP A 127 -21.56 13.62 -24.29
C ASP A 127 -21.39 12.25 -24.97
N ALA A 128 -21.89 11.22 -24.29
CA ALA A 128 -22.42 9.93 -24.76
C ALA A 128 -22.06 8.82 -23.76
N ALA A 129 -23.07 8.18 -23.17
CA ALA A 129 -22.92 7.00 -22.33
C ALA A 129 -22.40 5.82 -23.17
N SER A 130 -21.09 5.78 -23.40
CA SER A 130 -20.40 4.75 -24.17
C SER A 130 -19.96 3.60 -23.25
N ASP A 131 -19.69 2.43 -23.83
CA ASP A 131 -19.13 1.29 -23.08
C ASP A 131 -17.72 1.59 -22.53
N ASP A 132 -17.01 2.57 -23.10
CA ASP A 132 -15.72 3.06 -22.60
C ASP A 132 -15.87 3.85 -21.28
N GLU A 133 -16.95 4.62 -21.11
CA GLU A 133 -17.26 5.31 -19.85
C GLU A 133 -17.49 4.28 -18.72
N LYS A 134 -18.30 3.25 -18.98
CA LYS A 134 -18.56 2.16 -18.01
C LYS A 134 -17.27 1.46 -17.62
N THR A 135 -16.42 1.17 -18.62
CA THR A 135 -15.12 0.52 -18.40
C THR A 135 -14.19 1.39 -17.56
N THR A 136 -14.14 2.70 -17.82
CA THR A 136 -13.32 3.68 -17.09
C THR A 136 -13.80 3.83 -15.66
N ARG A 137 -15.12 3.97 -15.44
CA ARG A 137 -15.74 4.03 -14.11
C ARG A 137 -15.48 2.75 -13.31
N ALA A 138 -15.57 1.58 -13.93
CA ALA A 138 -15.26 0.30 -13.28
C ALA A 138 -13.78 0.20 -12.88
N LYS A 139 -12.85 0.68 -13.73
CA LYS A 139 -11.42 0.76 -13.38
C LYS A 139 -11.18 1.72 -12.21
N ALA A 140 -11.79 2.91 -12.23
CA ALA A 140 -11.69 3.89 -11.15
C ALA A 140 -12.23 3.32 -9.82
N ALA A 141 -13.37 2.61 -9.85
CA ALA A 141 -13.94 1.96 -8.68
C ALA A 141 -13.02 0.90 -8.07
N ARG A 142 -12.34 0.09 -8.91
CA ARG A 142 -11.32 -0.86 -8.42
C ARG A 142 -10.14 -0.16 -7.75
N LEU A 143 -9.66 0.95 -8.31
CA LEU A 143 -8.60 1.76 -7.68
C LEU A 143 -9.05 2.34 -6.34
N MET A 144 -10.30 2.80 -6.22
CA MET A 144 -10.88 3.26 -4.94
C MET A 144 -10.94 2.15 -3.91
N HIS A 145 -11.39 0.96 -4.32
CA HIS A 145 -11.47 -0.20 -3.44
C HIS A 145 -10.08 -0.58 -2.91
N THR A 146 -9.12 -0.70 -3.82
CA THR A 146 -7.70 -0.93 -3.51
C THR A 146 -7.14 0.14 -2.55
N ALA A 147 -7.43 1.43 -2.77
CA ALA A 147 -7.00 2.50 -1.87
C ALA A 147 -7.61 2.36 -0.46
N ALA A 148 -8.89 2.01 -0.35
CA ALA A 148 -9.55 1.80 0.94
C ALA A 148 -8.93 0.65 1.73
N ASN A 149 -8.57 -0.44 1.04
CA ASN A 149 -7.88 -1.58 1.67
C ASN A 149 -6.49 -1.19 2.18
N LEU A 150 -5.73 -0.40 1.42
CA LEU A 150 -4.44 0.13 1.86
C LEU A 150 -4.57 1.05 3.08
N MET A 151 -5.57 1.92 3.13
CA MET A 151 -5.84 2.76 4.31
C MET A 151 -6.23 1.94 5.54
N SER A 152 -6.97 0.84 5.36
CA SER A 152 -7.25 -0.10 6.46
C SER A 152 -5.97 -0.75 6.99
N THR A 153 -5.09 -1.18 6.09
CA THR A 153 -3.78 -1.72 6.44
C THR A 153 -2.88 -0.69 7.14
N ALA A 154 -2.91 0.58 6.71
CA ALA A 154 -2.19 1.65 7.38
C ALA A 154 -2.62 1.81 8.85
N LYS A 155 -3.94 1.75 9.12
CA LYS A 155 -4.48 1.77 10.49
C LYS A 155 -4.03 0.59 11.33
N VAL A 156 -3.99 -0.61 10.73
CA VAL A 156 -3.46 -1.82 11.38
C VAL A 156 -2.00 -1.62 11.78
N PHE A 157 -1.15 -1.11 10.89
CA PHE A 157 0.24 -0.85 11.22
C PHE A 157 0.40 0.19 12.31
N HIS A 158 -0.33 1.31 12.24
CA HIS A 158 -0.25 2.34 13.26
C HIS A 158 -0.70 1.84 14.64
N ARG A 159 -1.79 1.06 14.68
CA ARG A 159 -2.26 0.41 15.91
C ARG A 159 -1.25 -0.62 16.43
N GLY A 160 -0.65 -1.41 15.53
CA GLY A 160 0.43 -2.34 15.86
C GLY A 160 1.63 -1.64 16.48
N ALA A 161 2.03 -0.47 15.96
CA ALA A 161 3.13 0.33 16.51
C ALA A 161 2.81 0.80 17.94
N VAL A 162 1.59 1.28 18.17
CA VAL A 162 1.12 1.68 19.50
C VAL A 162 1.10 0.50 20.48
N LEU A 163 0.53 -0.65 20.07
CA LEU A 163 0.47 -1.84 20.92
C LEU A 163 1.87 -2.37 21.24
N TRP A 164 2.79 -2.38 20.27
CA TRP A 164 4.18 -2.80 20.48
C TRP A 164 4.89 -1.90 21.51
N ARG A 165 4.78 -0.58 21.38
CA ARG A 165 5.36 0.38 22.35
C ARG A 165 4.86 0.17 23.78
N HIS A 166 3.64 -0.33 23.93
CA HIS A 166 3.03 -0.61 25.22
C HIS A 166 3.19 -2.07 25.70
N GLY A 167 3.87 -2.93 24.94
CA GLY A 167 4.03 -4.35 25.27
C GLY A 167 2.71 -5.12 25.28
N LYS A 168 1.76 -4.75 24.42
CA LYS A 168 0.41 -5.32 24.33
C LYS A 168 0.10 -6.00 23.00
N LEU A 169 1.12 -6.15 22.15
CA LEU A 169 0.99 -6.83 20.86
C LEU A 169 1.42 -8.29 21.05
N GLU A 170 0.44 -9.20 21.00
CA GLU A 170 0.61 -10.64 21.20
C GLU A 170 0.60 -11.42 19.88
#